data_AF-A0A239XQ22-F1
#
_entry.id   AF-A0A239XQ22-F1
#
_cell.length_a   1.000
_cell.length_b   1.000
_cell.length_c   1.000
_cell.angle_alpha   90.00
_cell.angle_beta   90.00
_cell.angle_gamma   90.00
#
_symmetry.space_group_name_H-M   'P 1'
#
loop_
_entity.id
_entity.type
_entity.pdbx_description
1 polymer ?
#
loop_
_entity_poly.entity_id
_entity_poly.type
_entity_poly.pdbx_seq_one_letter_code
_entity_poly.pdbx_strand_id
1 'polypeptide(L)' 'MDKETILAIALKRYRQDHGLTQAELAEQLDVSDKTISKWENGETYRNKRNMMRISETIDVPLEVMLVEENEEAS' A
#
# COMPACT_ATOMS: atom_id res chain seq x y z
N MET A 1 -11.49 13.79 3.70
CA MET A 1 -10.72 13.91 2.44
C MET A 1 -9.90 12.64 2.41
N ASP A 2 -10.16 11.76 1.46
CA ASP A 2 -9.37 10.52 1.30
C ASP A 2 -7.91 10.96 1.13
N LYS A 3 -7.03 10.60 2.08
CA LYS A 3 -5.60 10.88 1.96
C LYS A 3 -5.05 9.85 0.97
N GLU A 4 -5.01 10.21 -0.31
CA GLU A 4 -4.29 9.40 -1.30
C GLU A 4 -2.81 9.44 -0.99
N THR A 5 -2.32 8.34 -0.41
CA THR A 5 -0.90 8.14 -0.17
C THR A 5 -0.20 7.61 -1.42
N ILE A 6 1.12 7.84 -1.56
CA ILE A 6 1.97 7.21 -2.57
C ILE A 6 1.79 5.70 -2.53
N LEU A 7 1.63 5.11 -1.34
CA LEU A 7 1.22 3.71 -1.23
C LEU A 7 -0.11 3.44 -1.90
N ALA A 8 -1.16 4.14 -1.47
CA ALA A 8 -2.51 3.87 -1.93
C ALA A 8 -2.54 3.89 -3.47
N ILE A 9 -1.88 4.90 -4.06
CA ILE A 9 -1.71 5.06 -5.49
C ILE A 9 -0.92 3.90 -6.10
N ALA A 10 0.26 3.57 -5.56
CA ALA A 10 1.12 2.52 -6.10
C ALA A 10 0.47 1.14 -6.02
N LEU A 11 -0.16 0.82 -4.89
CA LEU A 11 -0.83 -0.46 -4.65
C LEU A 11 -2.04 -0.64 -5.56
N LYS A 12 -2.87 0.41 -5.69
CA LYS A 12 -4.04 0.41 -6.57
C LYS A 12 -3.65 0.31 -8.04
N ARG A 13 -2.58 1.01 -8.46
CA ARG A 13 -2.03 0.91 -9.82
C ARG A 13 -1.52 -0.50 -10.11
N TYR A 14 -0.65 -1.04 -9.26
CA TYR A 14 -0.16 -2.42 -9.39
C TYR A 14 -1.32 -3.40 -9.56
N ARG A 15 -2.33 -3.29 -8.69
CA ARG A 15 -3.52 -4.14 -8.75
C ARG A 15 -4.25 -4.03 -10.09
N GLN A 16 -4.50 -2.81 -10.56
CA GLN A 16 -5.21 -2.55 -11.81
C GLN A 16 -4.43 -3.01 -13.04
N ASP A 17 -3.11 -2.75 -13.08
CA ASP A 17 -2.22 -3.12 -14.18
C ASP A 17 -2.11 -4.65 -14.34
N HIS A 18 -2.28 -5.40 -13.24
CA HIS A 18 -2.28 -6.85 -13.22
C HIS A 18 -3.69 -7.48 -13.26
N GLY A 19 -4.75 -6.66 -13.36
CA GLY A 19 -6.13 -7.14 -13.42
C GLY A 19 -6.63 -7.83 -12.14
N LEU A 20 -6.03 -7.51 -10.99
CA LEU A 20 -6.30 -8.16 -9.71
C LEU A 20 -7.49 -7.50 -8.98
N THR A 21 -8.22 -8.31 -8.24
CA THR A 21 -9.14 -7.88 -7.18
C THR A 21 -8.37 -7.58 -5.89
N GLN A 22 -9.00 -6.86 -4.94
CA GLN A 22 -8.37 -6.61 -3.64
C GLN A 22 -8.10 -7.91 -2.87
N ALA A 23 -8.95 -8.94 -3.06
CA ALA A 23 -8.77 -10.26 -2.45
C ALA A 23 -7.57 -11.01 -3.02
N GLU A 24 -7.38 -10.99 -4.35
CA GLU A 24 -6.23 -11.65 -4.99
C GLU A 24 -4.91 -10.97 -4.62
N LEU A 25 -4.88 -9.64 -4.54
CA LEU A 25 -3.70 -8.94 -4.03
C LEU A 25 -3.45 -9.22 -2.53
N ALA A 26 -4.51 -9.36 -1.74
CA ALA A 26 -4.39 -9.72 -0.33
C ALA A 26 -3.76 -11.11 -0.14
N GLU A 27 -4.12 -12.07 -0.99
CA GLU A 27 -3.53 -13.41 -1.00
C GLU A 27 -2.02 -13.35 -1.32
N GLN A 28 -1.61 -12.56 -2.32
CA GLN A 28 -0.19 -12.38 -2.65
C GLN A 28 0.62 -11.78 -1.50
N LEU A 29 0.02 -10.85 -0.75
CA LEU A 29 0.67 -10.13 0.34
C LEU A 29 0.53 -10.82 1.71
N ASP A 30 -0.17 -11.95 1.77
CA ASP A 30 -0.48 -12.68 3.01
C ASP A 30 -1.14 -11.76 4.06
N VAL A 31 -2.21 -11.09 3.64
CA VAL A 31 -3.07 -10.20 4.45
C VAL A 31 -4.55 -10.38 4.12
N SER A 32 -5.44 -9.66 4.82
CA SER A 32 -6.86 -9.66 4.48
C SER A 32 -7.19 -8.67 3.35
N ASP A 33 -8.24 -8.94 2.60
CA ASP A 33 -8.87 -8.02 1.64
C ASP A 33 -9.20 -6.65 2.28
N LYS A 34 -9.70 -6.65 3.53
CA LYS A 34 -9.94 -5.43 4.32
C LYS A 34 -8.65 -4.65 4.59
N THR A 35 -7.52 -5.33 4.73
CA THR A 35 -6.21 -4.68 4.88
C THR A 35 -5.83 -3.95 3.60
N ILE A 36 -6.01 -4.58 2.43
CA ILE A 36 -5.78 -3.93 1.13
C ILE A 36 -6.70 -2.73 0.95
N SER A 37 -8.01 -2.87 1.24
CA SER A 37 -8.95 -1.75 1.14
C SER A 37 -8.53 -0.56 2.01
N LYS A 38 -8.11 -0.79 3.26
CA LYS A 38 -7.60 0.29 4.14
C LYS A 38 -6.35 0.94 3.58
N TRP A 39 -5.43 0.18 2.99
CA TRP A 39 -4.22 0.71 2.37
C TRP A 39 -4.51 1.54 1.13
N GLU A 40 -5.40 1.07 0.25
CA GLU A 40 -5.84 1.82 -0.94
C GLU A 40 -6.64 3.08 -0.60
N ASN A 41 -7.21 3.17 0.62
CA ASN A 41 -7.92 4.37 1.10
C ASN A 41 -7.06 5.28 2.00
N GLY A 42 -5.81 4.90 2.30
CA GLY A 42 -4.94 5.69 3.20
C GLY A 42 -5.33 5.63 4.69
N GLU A 43 -6.11 4.63 5.11
CA GLU A 43 -6.77 4.60 6.42
C GLU A 43 -6.00 3.86 7.54
N THR A 44 -4.73 3.47 7.36
CA THR A 44 -3.98 2.72 8.40
C THR A 44 -2.46 2.76 8.25
N TYR A 45 -1.78 2.81 9.41
CA TYR A 45 -0.33 2.66 9.52
C TYR A 45 0.10 1.21 9.23
N ARG A 46 1.09 1.05 8.35
CA ARG A 46 1.67 -0.25 8.01
C ARG A 46 2.78 -0.58 9.01
N ASN A 47 2.86 -1.82 9.46
CA ASN A 47 4.05 -2.27 10.18
C ASN A 47 5.21 -2.50 9.19
N LYS A 48 6.44 -2.54 9.72
CA LYS A 48 7.67 -2.76 8.92
C LYS A 48 7.60 -4.02 8.05
N ARG A 49 7.00 -5.11 8.56
CA ARG A 49 6.88 -6.39 7.83
C ARG A 49 6.04 -6.24 6.56
N ASN A 50 4.88 -5.61 6.69
CA ASN A 50 3.98 -5.38 5.57
C ASN A 50 4.60 -4.41 4.56
N MET A 51 5.33 -3.40 5.04
CA MET A 51 6.00 -2.47 4.14
C MET A 51 7.07 -3.15 3.26
N MET A 52 7.90 -4.02 3.85
CA MET A 52 8.90 -4.78 3.09
C MET A 52 8.24 -5.70 2.05
N ARG A 53 7.19 -6.44 2.45
CA ARG A 53 6.45 -7.32 1.52
C ARG A 53 5.83 -6.56 0.36
N ILE A 54 5.22 -5.40 0.64
CA ILE A 54 4.63 -4.57 -0.42
C ILE A 54 5.73 -4.12 -1.38
N SER A 55 6.83 -3.58 -0.85
CA SER A 55 7.97 -3.11 -1.66
C SER A 55 8.50 -4.20 -2.60
N GLU A 56 8.67 -5.42 -2.08
CA GLU A 56 9.11 -6.58 -2.87
C GLU A 56 8.06 -7.03 -3.91
N THR A 57 6.78 -6.96 -3.57
CA THR A 57 5.69 -7.48 -4.44
C THR A 57 5.43 -6.56 -5.62
N ILE A 58 5.42 -5.24 -5.39
CA ILE A 58 5.05 -4.27 -6.43
C ILE A 58 6.26 -3.59 -7.07
N ASP A 59 7.48 -4.02 -6.71
CA ASP A 59 8.76 -3.49 -7.19
C ASP A 59 8.88 -1.96 -7.03
N VAL A 60 8.43 -1.46 -5.87
CA VAL A 60 8.53 -0.04 -5.51
C VAL A 60 9.42 0.10 -4.28
N PRO A 61 10.48 0.92 -4.32
CA PRO A 61 11.36 1.12 -3.17
C PRO A 61 10.60 1.63 -1.93
N LEU A 62 10.95 1.08 -0.77
CA LEU A 62 10.37 1.43 0.53
C LEU A 62 10.39 2.94 0.77
N GLU A 63 11.50 3.58 0.42
CA GLU A 63 11.78 5.00 0.64
C GLU A 63 10.76 5.87 -0.08
N VAL A 64 10.35 5.48 -1.29
CA VAL A 64 9.34 6.18 -2.09
C VAL A 64 7.99 6.16 -1.38
N MET A 65 7.65 5.06 -0.71
CA MET A 65 6.38 4.88 0.00
C MET A 65 6.34 5.56 1.38
N LEU A 66 7.49 6.02 1.89
CA LEU A 66 7.67 6.64 3.20
C LEU A 66 7.75 8.18 3.14
N VAL A 67 7.90 8.78 1.95
CA VAL A 67 8.08 10.23 1.77
C VAL A 67 6.91 11.06 2.34
N GLU A 68 5.73 10.45 2.53
CA GLU A 68 4.53 11.12 3.04
C GLU A 68 4.39 11.12 4.57
N GLU A 69 5.22 10.40 5.32
CA GLU A 69 5.19 10.49 6.79
C GLU A 69 5.76 11.83 7.33
N ASN A 70 6.18 12.75 6.44
CA ASN A 70 6.86 13.99 6.80
C ASN A 70 5.96 15.24 6.92
N GLU A 71 4.65 15.10 7.15
CA GLU A 71 3.76 16.22 7.50
C GLU A 71 3.60 16.46 9.02
N GLU A 72 4.43 15.86 9.87
CA GLU A 72 4.53 16.25 11.29
C GLU A 72 5.99 16.56 11.68
N ALA A 73 6.48 17.68 11.17
CA ALA A 73 7.55 18.45 11.81
C ALA A 73 7.34 19.95 11.53
N SER A 74 6.22 20.52 11.99
CA SER A 74 6.14 21.93 12.39
C SER A 74 4.98 22.21 13.32
#